data_AF-A0A7X9RMA7-F1
#
_entry.id   AF-A0A7X9RMA7-F1
#
_cell.length_a   1.000
_cell.length_b   1.000
_cell.length_c   1.000
_cell.angle_alpha   90.00
_cell.angle_beta   90.00
_cell.angle_gamma   90.00
#
_symmetry.space_group_name_H-M   'P 1'
#
loop_
_entity.id
_entity.type
_entity.pdbx_description
1 polymer ?
#
loop_
_entity_poly.entity_id
_entity_poly.type
_entity_poly.pdbx_seq_one_letter_code
_entity_poly.pdbx_strand_id
1 'polypeptide(L)'
;MTALSSAHSNHIAEAAIASHVAQTGASGVLGETSESAAKHVPLAPASTSGDYAFLGATPGSVADAFYMSAAEDWQAAINSRFVNELLDDTLPDSVLISYLIQDFTFFTQPTLERLTAQAPTQEIRDMLNRQAEFFADQEKPYFLRFLEEYGVDEQQQASVPQTPANREYCAYLDRIAATGSFAQLLCLMCAMEWLYLAWAKRTVDAGVVQQVPAHRGWVELHEGDLFRRWVGNLIALVNQYASLDGPEADVFPEVARLERAFFEDSYAYGVGESEEERESRRHERVLAALDALAADEDPLAIVDNPLIRR
;
A
#
# COMPACT_ATOMS: atom_id res chain seq x y z
N MET A 1 -41.40 -24.58 -25.13
CA MET A 1 -41.81 -24.23 -26.51
C MET A 1 -42.07 -22.73 -26.54
N THR A 2 -41.17 -21.98 -27.21
CA THR A 2 -41.36 -20.76 -28.04
C THR A 2 -42.43 -19.72 -27.60
N ALA A 3 -42.21 -18.41 -27.56
CA ALA A 3 -41.29 -17.55 -28.33
C ALA A 3 -41.18 -16.11 -27.73
N LEU A 4 -40.03 -15.47 -27.98
CA LEU A 4 -39.78 -14.07 -28.42
C LEU A 4 -40.77 -12.94 -28.06
N SER A 5 -40.26 -11.87 -27.44
CA SER A 5 -40.20 -10.49 -28.03
C SER A 5 -40.07 -9.40 -26.96
N SER A 6 -38.94 -8.69 -26.93
CA SER A 6 -38.89 -7.21 -26.96
C SER A 6 -37.44 -6.73 -26.79
N ALA A 7 -36.68 -6.83 -27.88
CA ALA A 7 -35.50 -6.00 -28.09
C ALA A 7 -35.98 -4.65 -28.64
N HIS A 8 -36.15 -3.62 -27.79
CA HIS A 8 -36.27 -2.22 -28.22
C HIS A 8 -36.22 -1.22 -27.05
N SER A 9 -35.19 -1.27 -26.20
CA SER A 9 -34.79 -0.15 -25.33
C SER A 9 -33.40 -0.43 -24.77
N ASN A 10 -32.35 0.12 -25.41
CA ASN A 10 -31.10 0.54 -24.75
C ASN A 10 -30.00 1.01 -25.73
N HIS A 11 -30.24 1.05 -27.04
CA HIS A 11 -29.28 1.59 -28.02
C HIS A 11 -29.26 3.14 -28.17
N ILE A 12 -29.56 3.90 -27.10
CA ILE A 12 -29.51 5.37 -27.13
C ILE A 12 -28.55 5.97 -26.08
N ALA A 13 -27.90 5.16 -25.24
CA ALA A 13 -27.02 5.68 -24.17
C ALA A 13 -25.51 5.70 -24.49
N GLU A 14 -25.05 5.22 -25.66
CA GLU A 14 -23.61 5.07 -25.98
C GLU A 14 -23.04 6.12 -26.96
N ALA A 15 -23.74 7.22 -27.24
CA ALA A 15 -23.30 8.22 -28.22
C ALA A 15 -23.07 9.64 -27.63
N ALA A 16 -22.91 9.79 -26.31
CA ALA A 16 -22.80 11.10 -25.66
C ALA A 16 -21.43 11.46 -25.05
N ILE A 17 -20.39 10.63 -25.22
CA ILE A 17 -19.03 10.93 -24.73
C ILE A 17 -18.04 10.88 -25.90
N ALA A 18 -18.32 11.65 -26.94
CA ALA A 18 -17.37 11.92 -28.03
C ALA A 18 -17.85 13.13 -28.85
N SER A 19 -17.69 14.35 -28.32
CA SER A 19 -17.50 15.60 -29.09
C SER A 19 -17.63 16.82 -28.18
N HIS A 20 -16.51 17.25 -27.57
CA HIS A 20 -16.36 18.66 -27.19
C HIS A 20 -14.89 19.08 -27.07
N VAL A 21 -14.11 18.88 -28.13
CA VAL A 21 -12.87 19.65 -28.35
C VAL A 21 -12.79 19.98 -29.84
N ALA A 22 -13.44 21.06 -30.25
CA ALA A 22 -13.05 21.82 -31.43
C ALA A 22 -13.66 23.23 -31.35
N GLN A 23 -12.79 24.22 -31.55
CA GLN A 23 -13.05 25.65 -31.78
C GLN A 23 -13.18 26.54 -30.54
N THR A 24 -12.07 27.19 -30.17
CA THR A 24 -11.92 28.65 -30.37
C THR A 24 -10.44 29.00 -30.35
N GLY A 25 -10.01 29.81 -31.33
CA GLY A 25 -8.64 30.25 -31.50
C GLY A 25 -8.46 31.73 -31.17
N ALA A 26 -7.22 32.04 -30.74
CA ALA A 26 -6.49 33.30 -30.83
C ALA A 26 -6.95 34.52 -29.99
N SER A 27 -6.16 34.84 -28.96
CA SER A 27 -5.20 35.98 -28.98
C SER A 27 -4.67 36.26 -27.56
N GLY A 28 -3.34 36.42 -27.41
CA GLY A 28 -2.74 36.93 -26.17
C GLY A 28 -1.39 36.33 -25.84
N VAL A 29 -0.32 36.88 -26.43
CA VAL A 29 1.06 36.66 -25.99
C VAL A 29 1.29 37.47 -24.72
N LEU A 30 1.53 36.80 -23.59
CA LEU A 30 2.42 37.26 -22.53
C LEU A 30 3.06 36.00 -21.91
N GLY A 31 4.39 35.96 -21.95
CA GLY A 31 5.17 34.86 -21.42
C GLY A 31 5.11 34.84 -19.90
N GLU A 32 4.72 33.69 -19.37
CA GLU A 32 5.18 33.22 -18.08
C GLU A 32 5.69 31.80 -18.34
N THR A 33 7.01 31.64 -18.37
CA THR A 33 7.62 30.34 -18.07
C THR A 33 7.34 30.08 -16.59
N SER A 34 6.12 29.64 -16.29
CA SER A 34 5.86 28.90 -15.06
C SER A 34 6.64 27.60 -15.23
N GLU A 35 7.86 27.55 -14.70
CA GLU A 35 8.39 26.28 -14.21
C GLU A 35 7.25 25.66 -13.40
N SER A 36 6.69 24.57 -13.92
CA SER A 36 5.73 23.77 -13.17
C SER A 36 6.47 23.35 -11.92
N ALA A 37 6.26 24.08 -10.81
CA ALA A 37 6.78 23.67 -9.52
C ALA A 37 6.38 22.20 -9.36
N ALA A 38 7.37 21.31 -9.29
CA ALA A 38 7.12 19.90 -9.04
C ALA A 38 6.19 19.83 -7.83
N LYS A 39 4.99 19.29 -8.02
CA LYS A 39 3.97 19.27 -6.98
C LYS A 39 4.39 18.24 -5.96
N HIS A 40 5.13 18.69 -4.95
CA HIS A 40 5.66 17.87 -3.88
C HIS A 40 4.57 17.56 -2.85
N VAL A 41 4.47 16.30 -2.43
CA VAL A 41 3.61 15.89 -1.32
C VAL A 41 4.42 15.95 0.00
N PRO A 42 4.06 16.84 0.94
CA PRO A 42 4.81 16.99 2.19
C PRO A 42 4.78 15.70 3.01
N LEU A 43 5.84 15.50 3.81
CA LEU A 43 5.90 14.41 4.78
C LEU A 43 4.71 14.49 5.75
N ALA A 44 4.17 13.33 6.11
CA ALA A 44 3.21 13.25 7.20
C ALA A 44 3.87 13.70 8.51
N PRO A 45 3.17 14.50 9.34
CA PRO A 45 3.66 14.89 10.65
C PRO A 45 3.85 13.66 11.57
N ALA A 46 4.43 13.88 12.75
CA ALA A 46 4.51 12.84 13.78
C ALA A 46 3.10 12.32 14.12
N SER A 47 2.99 11.00 14.22
CA SER A 47 1.74 10.32 14.57
C SER A 47 1.20 10.84 15.90
N THR A 48 -0.06 11.27 15.93
CA THR A 48 -0.75 11.70 17.14
C THR A 48 -2.09 11.01 17.32
N SER A 49 -2.48 10.81 18.59
CA SER A 49 -3.76 10.21 18.93
C SER A 49 -4.91 11.05 18.35
N GLY A 50 -5.81 10.38 17.63
CA GLY A 50 -6.93 11.02 16.93
C GLY A 50 -6.67 11.50 15.51
N ASP A 51 -5.47 11.29 14.94
CA ASP A 51 -5.16 11.63 13.53
C ASP A 51 -6.19 11.06 12.55
N TYR A 52 -6.75 9.90 12.88
CA TYR A 52 -7.73 9.17 12.08
C TYR A 52 -9.11 9.09 12.74
N ALA A 53 -9.46 10.05 13.61
CA ALA A 53 -10.78 10.12 14.25
C ALA A 53 -11.93 10.14 13.22
N PHE A 54 -11.69 10.67 12.01
CA PHE A 54 -12.65 10.68 10.91
C PHE A 54 -12.99 9.28 10.35
N LEU A 55 -12.16 8.27 10.64
CA LEU A 55 -12.42 6.85 10.33
C LEU A 55 -12.91 6.05 11.54
N GLY A 56 -13.07 6.69 12.70
CA GLY A 56 -13.49 6.04 13.95
C GLY A 56 -12.35 5.63 14.89
N ALA A 57 -11.08 5.89 14.55
CA ALA A 57 -9.96 5.79 15.48
C ALA A 57 -9.87 7.07 16.33
N THR A 58 -10.88 7.29 17.17
CA THR A 58 -10.95 8.46 18.06
C THR A 58 -9.97 8.31 19.22
N PRO A 59 -9.45 9.41 19.81
CA PRO A 59 -8.53 9.34 20.93
C PRO A 59 -8.97 8.38 22.04
N GLY A 60 -8.12 7.39 22.34
CA GLY A 60 -8.36 6.38 23.37
C GLY A 60 -9.25 5.20 22.96
N SER A 61 -9.66 5.10 21.69
CA SER A 61 -10.24 3.87 21.16
C SER A 61 -9.17 2.77 21.02
N VAL A 62 -9.57 1.51 20.90
CA VAL A 62 -8.62 0.38 20.73
C VAL A 62 -7.80 0.56 19.46
N ALA A 63 -8.45 0.93 18.34
CA ALA A 63 -7.76 1.17 17.06
C ALA A 63 -6.78 2.34 17.14
N ASP A 64 -7.13 3.44 17.83
CA ASP A 64 -6.22 4.57 18.06
C ASP A 64 -5.00 4.15 18.90
N ALA A 65 -5.21 3.36 19.95
CA ALA A 65 -4.11 2.86 20.77
C ALA A 65 -3.19 1.89 20.01
N PHE A 66 -3.72 1.03 19.13
CA PHE A 66 -2.91 0.20 18.25
C PHE A 66 -2.16 0.98 17.17
N TYR A 67 -2.77 2.01 16.60
CA TYR A 67 -2.07 2.93 15.71
C TYR A 67 -0.90 3.62 16.45
N MET A 68 -1.15 4.10 17.67
CA MET A 68 -0.12 4.76 18.48
C MET A 68 0.98 3.81 18.95
N SER A 69 0.70 2.51 19.18
CA SER A 69 1.75 1.54 19.53
C SER A 69 2.70 1.24 18.36
N ALA A 70 2.27 1.50 17.12
CA ALA A 70 3.06 1.36 15.90
C ALA A 70 3.65 2.69 15.39
N ALA A 71 3.51 3.79 16.14
CA ALA A 71 3.69 5.16 15.64
C ALA A 71 5.03 5.41 14.91
N GLU A 72 6.14 4.87 15.42
CA GLU A 72 7.49 5.07 14.88
C GLU A 72 7.65 4.41 13.52
N ASP A 73 7.50 3.08 13.44
CA ASP A 73 7.60 2.34 12.18
C ASP A 73 6.50 2.74 11.20
N TRP A 74 5.29 3.07 11.69
CA TRP A 74 4.20 3.57 10.84
C TRP A 74 4.59 4.87 10.16
N GLN A 75 5.09 5.84 10.92
CA GLN A 75 5.52 7.12 10.36
C GLN A 75 6.67 6.92 9.37
N ALA A 76 7.65 6.08 9.71
CA ALA A 76 8.79 5.78 8.85
C ALA A 76 8.36 5.07 7.55
N ALA A 77 7.39 4.17 7.60
CA ALA A 77 6.84 3.49 6.42
C ALA A 77 6.13 4.47 5.48
N ILE A 78 5.17 5.25 5.99
CA ILE A 78 4.37 6.18 5.17
C ILE A 78 5.18 7.40 4.68
N ASN A 79 6.34 7.68 5.29
CA ASN A 79 7.27 8.71 4.86
C ASN A 79 8.54 8.13 4.23
N SER A 80 8.54 6.84 3.88
CA SER A 80 9.69 6.18 3.27
C SER A 80 10.07 6.84 1.95
N ARG A 81 11.33 6.63 1.53
CA ARG A 81 11.82 7.08 0.23
C ARG A 81 10.92 6.58 -0.91
N PHE A 82 10.53 5.31 -0.87
CA PHE A 82 9.62 4.68 -1.84
C PHE A 82 8.34 5.48 -2.00
N VAL A 83 7.65 5.73 -0.88
CA VAL A 83 6.39 6.45 -0.87
C VAL A 83 6.57 7.88 -1.37
N ASN A 84 7.57 8.62 -0.88
CA ASN A 84 7.75 10.00 -1.31
C ASN A 84 8.06 10.10 -2.81
N GLU A 85 8.95 9.25 -3.33
CA GLU A 85 9.27 9.24 -4.76
C GLU A 85 8.05 8.82 -5.60
N LEU A 86 7.22 7.88 -5.11
CA LEU A 86 5.96 7.50 -5.75
C LEU A 86 4.99 8.68 -5.83
N LEU A 87 4.77 9.37 -4.71
CA LEU A 87 3.83 10.49 -4.63
C LEU A 87 4.30 11.74 -5.40
N ASP A 88 5.61 11.89 -5.62
CA ASP A 88 6.21 13.00 -6.35
C ASP A 88 6.48 12.69 -7.84
N ASP A 89 6.04 11.55 -8.37
CA ASP A 89 6.31 11.11 -9.75
C ASP A 89 7.80 10.91 -10.10
N THR A 90 8.62 10.55 -9.12
CA THR A 90 10.07 10.38 -9.30
C THR A 90 10.58 8.96 -9.03
N LEU A 91 9.71 8.04 -8.61
CA LEU A 91 10.06 6.64 -8.37
C LEU A 91 10.56 5.98 -9.66
N PRO A 92 11.75 5.36 -9.67
CA PRO A 92 12.24 4.64 -10.85
C PRO A 92 11.35 3.43 -11.18
N ASP A 93 11.05 3.23 -12.47
CA ASP A 93 10.25 2.10 -12.96
C ASP A 93 10.79 0.74 -12.47
N SER A 94 12.12 0.55 -12.44
CA SER A 94 12.74 -0.70 -11.98
C SER A 94 12.42 -1.05 -10.53
N VAL A 95 12.26 -0.03 -9.68
CA VAL A 95 11.89 -0.16 -8.26
C VAL A 95 10.40 -0.47 -8.13
N LEU A 96 9.55 0.26 -8.87
CA LEU A 96 8.11 0.04 -8.88
C LEU A 96 7.74 -1.36 -9.40
N ILE A 97 8.38 -1.81 -10.48
CA ILE A 97 8.22 -3.17 -11.02
C ILE A 97 8.62 -4.21 -9.97
N SER A 98 9.78 -4.04 -9.32
CA SER A 98 10.24 -4.98 -8.29
C SER A 98 9.22 -5.08 -7.15
N TYR A 99 8.80 -3.93 -6.62
CA TYR A 99 7.77 -3.82 -5.59
C TYR A 99 6.49 -4.55 -5.98
N LEU A 100 5.91 -4.27 -7.16
CA LEU A 100 4.63 -4.88 -7.56
C LEU A 100 4.73 -6.38 -7.83
N ILE A 101 5.87 -6.88 -8.31
CA ILE A 101 6.09 -8.33 -8.44
C ILE A 101 6.09 -8.98 -7.05
N GLN A 102 6.74 -8.36 -6.06
CA GLN A 102 6.72 -8.86 -4.68
C GLN A 102 5.31 -8.76 -4.09
N ASP A 103 4.62 -7.63 -4.29
CA ASP A 103 3.30 -7.38 -3.73
C ASP A 103 2.25 -8.37 -4.28
N PHE A 104 2.39 -8.74 -5.55
CA PHE A 104 1.54 -9.76 -6.17
C PHE A 104 1.62 -11.14 -5.47
N THR A 105 2.70 -11.45 -4.75
CA THR A 105 2.78 -12.69 -3.95
C THR A 105 1.79 -12.69 -2.79
N PHE A 106 1.45 -11.52 -2.27
CA PHE A 106 0.38 -11.33 -1.28
C PHE A 106 -1.00 -11.49 -1.89
N PHE A 107 -1.20 -11.52 -3.22
CA PHE A 107 -2.56 -11.66 -3.78
C PHE A 107 -3.19 -13.05 -3.55
N THR A 108 -2.46 -14.01 -2.96
CA THR A 108 -2.93 -15.40 -2.76
C THR A 108 -3.66 -15.64 -1.42
N GLN A 109 -3.99 -14.59 -0.65
CA GLN A 109 -4.11 -14.64 0.82
C GLN A 109 -5.12 -15.65 1.42
N PRO A 110 -4.62 -16.75 2.00
CA PRO A 110 -5.38 -17.56 2.97
C PRO A 110 -5.85 -16.74 4.18
N THR A 111 -5.24 -15.58 4.44
CA THR A 111 -5.58 -14.67 5.54
C THR A 111 -7.01 -14.14 5.43
N LEU A 112 -7.41 -13.59 4.27
CA LEU A 112 -8.76 -13.06 4.08
C LEU A 112 -9.80 -14.18 4.09
N GLU A 113 -9.50 -15.31 3.47
CA GLU A 113 -10.36 -16.49 3.50
C GLU A 113 -10.59 -16.96 4.94
N ARG A 114 -9.54 -17.02 5.75
CA ARG A 114 -9.65 -17.44 7.15
C ARG A 114 -10.31 -16.40 8.04
N LEU A 115 -10.03 -15.11 7.83
CA LEU A 115 -10.73 -14.02 8.50
C LEU A 115 -12.24 -14.13 8.24
N THR A 116 -12.62 -14.35 6.99
CA THR A 116 -14.00 -14.55 6.55
C THR A 116 -14.60 -15.81 7.17
N ALA A 117 -13.86 -16.91 7.20
CA ALA A 117 -14.31 -18.16 7.81
C ALA A 117 -14.63 -17.98 9.30
N GLN A 118 -13.79 -17.23 10.02
CA GLN A 118 -13.91 -16.95 11.46
C GLN A 118 -14.87 -15.78 11.81
N ALA A 119 -15.45 -15.10 10.82
CA ALA A 119 -16.31 -13.95 11.05
C ALA A 119 -17.48 -14.30 12.01
N PRO A 120 -17.68 -13.50 13.09
CA PRO A 120 -18.61 -13.84 14.17
C PRO A 120 -20.08 -13.59 13.79
N THR A 121 -20.34 -12.82 12.74
CA THR A 121 -21.70 -12.58 12.22
C THR A 121 -21.75 -12.72 10.71
N GLN A 122 -22.96 -12.90 10.16
CA GLN A 122 -23.15 -13.00 8.71
C GLN A 122 -22.88 -11.66 8.02
N GLU A 123 -23.20 -10.54 8.67
CA GLU A 123 -22.98 -9.20 8.13
C GLU A 123 -21.48 -8.91 7.90
N ILE A 124 -20.64 -9.32 8.86
CA ILE A 124 -19.18 -9.21 8.74
C ILE A 124 -18.68 -10.13 7.63
N ARG A 125 -19.18 -11.36 7.57
CA ARG A 125 -18.84 -12.32 6.51
C ARG A 125 -19.19 -11.77 5.12
N ASP A 126 -20.37 -11.18 4.95
CA ASP A 126 -20.80 -10.59 3.69
C ASP A 126 -19.96 -9.37 3.31
N MET A 127 -19.56 -8.55 4.28
CA MET A 127 -18.64 -7.44 4.05
C MET A 127 -17.29 -7.93 3.53
N LEU A 128 -16.69 -8.94 4.18
CA LEU A 128 -15.40 -9.50 3.78
C LEU A 128 -15.47 -10.21 2.42
N ASN A 129 -16.57 -10.92 2.12
CA ASN A 129 -16.79 -11.54 0.81
C ASN A 129 -16.86 -10.49 -0.31
N ARG A 130 -17.56 -9.37 -0.10
CA ARG A 130 -17.59 -8.27 -1.09
C ARG A 130 -16.21 -7.68 -1.33
N GLN A 131 -15.37 -7.61 -0.29
CA GLN A 131 -13.99 -7.17 -0.46
C GLN A 131 -13.16 -8.18 -1.26
N ALA A 132 -13.31 -9.48 -0.98
CA ALA A 132 -12.66 -10.53 -1.75
C ALA A 132 -13.06 -10.50 -3.24
N GLU A 133 -14.34 -10.26 -3.54
CA GLU A 133 -14.85 -10.04 -4.90
C GLU A 133 -14.21 -8.81 -5.55
N PHE A 134 -14.12 -7.68 -4.82
CA PHE A 134 -13.45 -6.47 -5.31
C PHE A 134 -11.98 -6.72 -5.67
N PHE A 135 -11.23 -7.42 -4.80
CA PHE A 135 -9.84 -7.77 -5.07
C PHE A 135 -9.72 -8.62 -6.35
N ALA A 136 -10.59 -9.62 -6.52
CA ALA A 136 -10.58 -10.49 -7.70
C ALA A 136 -10.94 -9.75 -9.00
N ASP A 137 -11.91 -8.84 -8.95
CA ASP A 137 -12.50 -8.23 -10.15
C ASP A 137 -11.86 -6.88 -10.53
N GLN A 138 -11.25 -6.16 -9.59
CA GLN A 138 -10.70 -4.82 -9.80
C GLN A 138 -9.17 -4.81 -9.66
N GLU A 139 -8.67 -5.24 -8.50
CA GLU A 139 -7.25 -5.10 -8.15
C GLU A 139 -6.36 -6.06 -8.93
N LYS A 140 -6.67 -7.37 -8.97
CA LYS A 140 -5.86 -8.32 -9.76
C LYS A 140 -5.79 -7.94 -11.24
N PRO A 141 -6.89 -7.56 -11.91
CA PRO A 141 -6.81 -7.06 -13.28
C PRO A 141 -6.02 -5.76 -13.41
N TYR A 142 -6.05 -4.88 -12.41
CA TYR A 142 -5.18 -3.70 -12.36
C TYR A 142 -3.70 -4.12 -12.34
N PHE A 143 -3.31 -5.01 -11.44
CA PHE A 143 -1.94 -5.56 -11.36
C PHE A 143 -1.47 -6.18 -12.67
N LEU A 144 -2.29 -7.03 -13.29
CA LEU A 144 -1.92 -7.70 -14.53
C LEU A 144 -1.74 -6.70 -15.68
N ARG A 145 -2.65 -5.73 -15.83
CA ARG A 145 -2.51 -4.66 -16.84
C ARG A 145 -1.29 -3.79 -16.58
N PHE A 146 -1.03 -3.49 -15.30
CA PHE A 146 0.13 -2.71 -14.91
C PHE A 146 1.41 -3.41 -15.33
N LEU A 147 1.60 -4.68 -14.93
CA LEU A 147 2.80 -5.44 -15.28
C LEU A 147 2.97 -5.57 -16.80
N GLU A 148 1.86 -5.76 -17.53
CA GLU A 148 1.86 -5.76 -19.00
C GLU A 148 2.31 -4.41 -19.60
N GLU A 149 1.81 -3.28 -19.08
CA GLU A 149 2.18 -1.92 -19.54
C GLU A 149 3.69 -1.65 -19.35
N TYR A 150 4.27 -2.23 -18.30
CA TYR A 150 5.71 -2.15 -18.02
C TYR A 150 6.54 -3.22 -18.72
N GLY A 151 5.94 -4.03 -19.60
CA GLY A 151 6.63 -5.07 -20.37
C GLY A 151 7.14 -6.23 -19.52
N VAL A 152 6.57 -6.44 -18.33
CA VAL A 152 6.89 -7.57 -17.45
C VAL A 152 6.04 -8.76 -17.88
N ASP A 153 6.67 -9.75 -18.50
CA ASP A 153 6.00 -10.99 -18.83
C ASP A 153 5.99 -11.99 -17.65
N GLU A 154 5.21 -13.07 -17.78
CA GLU A 154 5.10 -14.11 -16.76
C GLU A 154 6.45 -14.75 -16.42
N GLN A 155 7.37 -14.83 -17.39
CA GLN A 155 8.69 -15.42 -17.18
C GLN A 155 9.56 -14.51 -16.32
N GLN A 156 9.53 -13.20 -16.56
CA GLN A 156 10.23 -12.21 -15.78
C GLN A 156 9.66 -12.15 -14.36
N GLN A 157 8.33 -12.14 -14.21
CA GLN A 157 7.67 -12.23 -12.92
C GLN A 157 8.11 -13.49 -12.14
N ALA A 158 8.09 -14.67 -12.77
CA ALA A 158 8.49 -15.92 -12.14
C ALA A 158 9.99 -16.01 -11.83
N SER A 159 10.82 -15.20 -12.50
CA SER A 159 12.28 -15.19 -12.32
C SER A 159 12.74 -14.33 -11.15
N VAL A 160 11.92 -13.39 -10.69
CA VAL A 160 12.27 -12.51 -9.57
C VAL A 160 12.13 -13.30 -8.26
N PRO A 161 13.22 -13.57 -7.52
CA PRO A 161 13.11 -14.25 -6.24
C PRO A 161 12.39 -13.35 -5.23
N GLN A 162 11.68 -13.96 -4.29
CA GLN A 162 11.17 -13.20 -3.15
C GLN A 162 12.31 -12.48 -2.44
N THR A 163 12.12 -11.24 -2.02
CA THR A 163 13.13 -10.53 -1.24
C THR A 163 13.16 -11.05 0.21
N PRO A 164 14.21 -10.77 1.00
CA PRO A 164 14.22 -11.08 2.43
C PRO A 164 13.01 -10.51 3.18
N ALA A 165 12.67 -9.24 2.96
CA ALA A 165 11.52 -8.61 3.62
C ALA A 165 10.20 -9.28 3.21
N ASN A 166 10.01 -9.55 1.91
CA ASN A 166 8.81 -10.25 1.45
C ASN A 166 8.67 -11.66 2.05
N ARG A 167 9.76 -12.44 2.11
CA ARG A 167 9.73 -13.76 2.75
C ARG A 167 9.36 -13.71 4.23
N GLU A 168 9.94 -12.76 4.97
CA GLU A 168 9.64 -12.57 6.39
C GLU A 168 8.16 -12.20 6.57
N TYR A 169 7.66 -11.28 5.74
CA TYR A 169 6.27 -10.87 5.79
C TYR A 169 5.31 -12.01 5.42
N CYS A 170 5.55 -12.73 4.32
CA CYS A 170 4.78 -13.92 3.95
C CYS A 170 4.76 -14.96 5.09
N ALA A 171 5.90 -15.23 5.73
CA ALA A 171 5.95 -16.16 6.86
C ALA A 171 5.10 -15.69 8.05
N TYR A 172 5.05 -14.37 8.31
CA TYR A 172 4.18 -13.78 9.32
C TYR A 172 2.70 -13.95 8.95
N LEU A 173 2.32 -13.64 7.70
CA LEU A 173 0.97 -13.82 7.17
C LEU A 173 0.53 -15.28 7.28
N ASP A 174 1.35 -16.23 6.83
CA ASP A 174 1.07 -17.67 6.89
C ASP A 174 0.89 -18.14 8.33
N ARG A 175 1.67 -17.63 9.28
CA ARG A 175 1.56 -17.99 10.70
C ARG A 175 0.22 -17.51 11.29
N ILE A 176 -0.15 -16.25 11.03
CA ILE A 176 -1.43 -15.69 11.50
C ILE A 176 -2.59 -16.37 10.77
N ALA A 177 -2.47 -16.66 9.48
CA ALA A 177 -3.43 -17.44 8.70
C ALA A 177 -3.49 -18.91 9.13
N ALA A 178 -2.47 -19.51 9.73
CA ALA A 178 -2.57 -20.88 10.22
C ALA A 178 -3.21 -20.96 11.62
N THR A 179 -2.88 -20.03 12.51
CA THR A 179 -3.17 -20.19 13.96
C THR A 179 -3.85 -18.99 14.61
N GLY A 180 -3.84 -17.81 14.00
CA GLY A 180 -4.42 -16.58 14.57
C GLY A 180 -5.91 -16.65 14.87
N SER A 181 -6.31 -15.93 15.92
CA SER A 181 -7.72 -15.68 16.26
C SER A 181 -8.37 -14.71 15.27
N PHE A 182 -9.71 -14.59 15.32
CA PHE A 182 -10.44 -13.59 14.55
C PHE A 182 -9.90 -12.18 14.79
N ALA A 183 -9.63 -11.81 16.06
CA ALA A 183 -9.10 -10.49 16.41
C ALA A 183 -7.69 -10.26 15.83
N GLN A 184 -6.81 -11.26 15.84
CA GLN A 184 -5.48 -11.15 15.23
C GLN A 184 -5.54 -11.01 13.71
N LEU A 185 -6.36 -11.82 13.04
CA LEU A 185 -6.59 -11.75 11.59
C LEU A 185 -7.20 -10.40 11.19
N LEU A 186 -8.13 -9.90 12.00
CA LEU A 186 -8.78 -8.60 11.80
C LEU A 186 -7.79 -7.45 11.98
N CYS A 187 -6.98 -7.46 13.04
CA CYS A 187 -5.95 -6.44 13.25
C CYS A 187 -4.89 -6.47 12.16
N LEU A 188 -4.52 -7.65 11.67
CA LEU A 188 -3.58 -7.80 10.56
C LEU A 188 -4.13 -7.14 9.29
N MET A 189 -5.34 -7.52 8.88
CA MET A 189 -6.00 -6.92 7.72
C MET A 189 -6.17 -5.40 7.89
N CYS A 190 -6.59 -4.96 9.08
CA CYS A 190 -6.76 -3.53 9.37
C CYS A 190 -5.45 -2.76 9.26
N ALA A 191 -4.36 -3.25 9.84
CA ALA A 191 -3.07 -2.56 9.83
C ALA A 191 -2.51 -2.42 8.42
N MET A 192 -2.57 -3.50 7.61
CA MET A 192 -2.14 -3.50 6.21
C MET A 192 -2.89 -2.43 5.40
N GLU A 193 -4.22 -2.53 5.36
CA GLU A 193 -5.07 -1.67 4.54
C GLU A 193 -5.03 -0.20 4.99
N TRP A 194 -5.00 0.02 6.32
CA TRP A 194 -4.95 1.37 6.88
C TRP A 194 -3.61 2.05 6.63
N LEU A 195 -2.48 1.33 6.69
CA LEU A 195 -1.18 1.90 6.36
C LEU A 195 -1.13 2.39 4.91
N TYR A 196 -1.78 1.65 4.00
CA TYR A 196 -1.88 2.04 2.61
C TYR A 196 -2.71 3.32 2.41
N LEU A 197 -3.88 3.39 3.07
CA LEU A 197 -4.67 4.63 3.09
C LEU A 197 -3.87 5.81 3.67
N ALA A 198 -3.08 5.56 4.71
CA ALA A 198 -2.34 6.60 5.43
C ALA A 198 -1.31 7.32 4.57
N TRP A 199 -0.59 6.60 3.69
CA TRP A 199 0.31 7.25 2.74
C TRP A 199 -0.45 7.84 1.55
N ALA A 200 -1.45 7.14 0.99
CA ALA A 200 -2.15 7.57 -0.21
C ALA A 200 -2.93 8.88 0.02
N LYS A 201 -3.58 9.01 1.18
CA LYS A 201 -4.34 10.22 1.54
C LYS A 201 -3.51 11.50 1.56
N ARG A 202 -2.18 11.41 1.71
CA ARG A 202 -1.29 12.59 1.72
C ARG A 202 -1.40 13.38 0.42
N THR A 203 -1.69 12.71 -0.69
CA THR A 203 -1.95 13.35 -1.99
C THR A 203 -3.18 14.25 -1.96
N VAL A 204 -4.28 13.73 -1.41
CA VAL A 204 -5.56 14.45 -1.25
C VAL A 204 -5.40 15.62 -0.29
N ASP A 205 -4.75 15.39 0.86
CA ASP A 205 -4.49 16.42 1.88
C ASP A 205 -3.65 17.59 1.30
N ALA A 206 -2.73 17.28 0.39
CA ALA A 206 -1.87 18.25 -0.29
C ALA A 206 -2.47 18.85 -1.58
N GLY A 207 -3.60 18.32 -2.08
CA GLY A 207 -4.17 18.72 -3.37
C GLY A 207 -3.27 18.37 -4.57
N VAL A 208 -2.47 17.31 -4.46
CA VAL A 208 -1.55 16.83 -5.49
C VAL A 208 -2.15 15.61 -6.18
N VAL A 209 -2.01 15.55 -7.50
CA VAL A 209 -2.43 14.40 -8.31
C VAL A 209 -1.25 13.99 -9.18
N GLN A 210 -0.89 12.71 -9.13
CA GLN A 210 0.22 12.13 -9.89
C GLN A 210 -0.08 12.18 -11.40
N GLN A 211 0.94 12.46 -12.19
CA GLN A 211 0.89 12.55 -13.66
C GLN A 211 1.40 11.27 -14.31
N VAL A 212 2.25 10.49 -13.65
CA VAL A 212 2.64 9.16 -14.12
C VAL A 212 1.43 8.23 -13.93
N PRO A 213 0.86 7.64 -15.01
CA PRO A 213 -0.37 6.85 -14.93
C PRO A 213 -0.31 5.72 -13.89
N ALA A 214 0.84 5.06 -13.82
CA ALA A 214 1.14 4.01 -12.86
C ALA A 214 1.07 4.45 -11.41
N HIS A 215 1.70 5.58 -11.08
CA HIS A 215 1.71 6.12 -9.72
C HIS A 215 0.30 6.60 -9.34
N ARG A 216 -0.38 7.27 -10.27
CA ARG A 216 -1.78 7.67 -10.09
C ARG A 216 -2.68 6.48 -9.82
N GLY A 217 -2.58 5.43 -10.62
CA GLY A 217 -3.40 4.23 -10.46
C GLY A 217 -3.20 3.57 -9.10
N TRP A 218 -1.96 3.54 -8.61
CA TRP A 218 -1.66 2.95 -7.30
C TRP A 218 -2.21 3.80 -6.14
N VAL A 219 -2.13 5.12 -6.24
CA VAL A 219 -2.74 6.05 -5.29
C VAL A 219 -4.27 5.91 -5.31
N GLU A 220 -4.90 5.90 -6.49
CA GLU A 220 -6.35 5.82 -6.66
C GLU A 220 -6.93 4.49 -6.16
N LEU A 221 -6.15 3.42 -6.16
CA LEU A 221 -6.56 2.12 -5.60
C LEU A 221 -6.64 2.13 -4.07
N HIS A 222 -5.75 2.89 -3.41
CA HIS A 222 -5.60 2.93 -1.95
C HIS A 222 -6.21 4.19 -1.31
N GLU A 223 -7.05 4.90 -2.05
CA GLU A 223 -7.64 6.16 -1.64
C GLU A 223 -9.04 6.30 -2.24
N GLY A 224 -9.80 7.29 -1.78
CA GLY A 224 -11.17 7.52 -2.22
C GLY A 224 -12.23 6.73 -1.44
N ASP A 225 -13.48 6.97 -1.83
CA ASP A 225 -14.65 6.64 -1.04
C ASP A 225 -14.81 5.15 -0.70
N LEU A 226 -14.48 4.25 -1.63
CA LEU A 226 -14.60 2.81 -1.41
C LEU A 226 -13.54 2.31 -0.43
N PHE A 227 -12.27 2.67 -0.65
CA PHE A 227 -11.16 2.24 0.19
C PHE A 227 -11.25 2.85 1.59
N ARG A 228 -11.61 4.14 1.71
CA ARG A 228 -11.87 4.79 3.02
C ARG A 228 -12.98 4.09 3.80
N ARG A 229 -14.07 3.69 3.13
CA ARG A 229 -15.16 2.93 3.78
C ARG A 229 -14.68 1.56 4.24
N TRP A 230 -13.90 0.86 3.41
CA TRP A 230 -13.32 -0.43 3.76
C TRP A 230 -12.44 -0.34 5.02
N VAL A 231 -11.46 0.57 5.02
CA VAL A 231 -10.58 0.80 6.18
C VAL A 231 -11.38 1.27 7.41
N GLY A 232 -12.34 2.18 7.25
CA GLY A 232 -13.21 2.62 8.35
C GLY A 232 -14.03 1.48 8.96
N ASN A 233 -14.51 0.54 8.15
CA ASN A 233 -15.21 -0.64 8.65
C ASN A 233 -14.27 -1.57 9.42
N LEU A 234 -13.03 -1.78 8.95
CA LEU A 234 -12.03 -2.56 9.68
C LEU A 234 -11.68 -1.92 11.03
N ILE A 235 -11.47 -0.60 11.06
CA ILE A 235 -11.23 0.16 12.29
C ILE A 235 -12.39 0.02 13.27
N ALA A 236 -13.63 0.12 12.79
CA ALA A 236 -14.81 -0.08 13.63
C ALA A 236 -14.87 -1.49 14.23
N LEU A 237 -14.53 -2.52 13.44
CA LEU A 237 -14.45 -3.90 13.94
C LEU A 237 -13.30 -4.09 14.92
N VAL A 238 -12.14 -3.48 14.70
CA VAL A 238 -11.01 -3.51 15.66
C VAL A 238 -11.45 -2.91 16.99
N ASN A 239 -12.10 -1.74 16.97
CA ASN A 239 -12.67 -1.11 18.15
C ASN A 239 -13.69 -2.00 18.89
N GLN A 240 -14.37 -2.91 18.19
CA GLN A 240 -15.40 -3.77 18.74
C GLN A 240 -14.88 -5.12 19.25
N TYR A 241 -13.95 -5.74 18.52
CA TYR A 241 -13.57 -7.14 18.71
C TYR A 241 -12.14 -7.37 19.21
N ALA A 242 -11.28 -6.35 19.17
CA ALA A 242 -9.92 -6.44 19.67
C ALA A 242 -9.79 -5.90 21.09
N SER A 243 -8.73 -6.32 21.77
CA SER A 243 -8.36 -5.92 23.12
C SER A 243 -6.89 -5.52 23.18
N LEU A 244 -6.58 -4.46 23.93
CA LEU A 244 -5.20 -4.03 24.18
C LEU A 244 -4.40 -5.05 25.00
N ASP A 245 -5.08 -5.91 25.74
CA ASP A 245 -4.46 -6.98 26.54
C ASP A 245 -4.44 -8.33 25.81
N GLY A 246 -4.92 -8.35 24.55
CA GLY A 246 -5.01 -9.55 23.72
C GLY A 246 -3.72 -9.84 22.93
N PRO A 247 -3.56 -11.06 22.39
CA PRO A 247 -2.43 -11.42 21.53
C PRO A 247 -2.39 -10.65 20.19
N GLU A 248 -3.45 -9.89 19.86
CA GLU A 248 -3.51 -8.99 18.72
C GLU A 248 -2.83 -7.63 18.94
N ALA A 249 -2.46 -7.29 20.17
CA ALA A 249 -1.83 -6.00 20.49
C ALA A 249 -0.48 -5.78 19.78
N ASP A 250 0.25 -6.86 19.52
CA ASP A 250 1.55 -6.81 18.84
C ASP A 250 1.42 -6.78 17.30
N VAL A 251 0.21 -6.91 16.76
CA VAL A 251 0.02 -7.04 15.30
C VAL A 251 0.30 -5.73 14.56
N PHE A 252 -0.18 -4.60 15.07
CA PHE A 252 0.05 -3.29 14.43
C PHE A 252 1.53 -2.89 14.39
N PRO A 253 2.28 -2.96 15.52
CA PRO A 253 3.73 -2.69 15.50
C PRO A 253 4.48 -3.60 14.51
N GLU A 254 4.16 -4.89 14.51
CA GLU A 254 4.85 -5.85 13.64
C GLU A 254 4.53 -5.63 12.16
N VAL A 255 3.27 -5.34 11.82
CA VAL A 255 2.89 -4.97 10.45
C VAL A 255 3.60 -3.70 10.01
N ALA A 256 3.61 -2.64 10.83
CA ALA A 256 4.28 -1.39 10.47
C ALA A 256 5.78 -1.59 10.21
N ARG A 257 6.46 -2.40 11.03
CA ARG A 257 7.86 -2.77 10.84
C ARG A 257 8.08 -3.54 9.54
N LEU A 258 7.22 -4.51 9.24
CA LEU A 258 7.28 -5.33 8.02
C LEU A 258 7.02 -4.49 6.76
N GLU A 259 6.03 -3.60 6.78
CA GLU A 259 5.73 -2.66 5.69
C GLU A 259 6.89 -1.70 5.43
N ARG A 260 7.50 -1.14 6.49
CA ARG A 260 8.71 -0.32 6.34
C ARG A 260 9.82 -1.09 5.65
N ALA A 261 10.11 -2.30 6.13
CA ALA A 261 11.13 -3.16 5.53
C ALA A 261 10.81 -3.48 4.06
N PHE A 262 9.55 -3.74 3.74
CA PHE A 262 9.08 -4.04 2.39
C PHE A 262 9.32 -2.89 1.40
N PHE A 263 8.98 -1.65 1.79
CA PHE A 263 9.27 -0.46 0.99
C PHE A 263 10.78 -0.23 0.81
N GLU A 264 11.57 -0.44 1.87
CA GLU A 264 13.03 -0.28 1.81
C GLU A 264 13.72 -1.34 0.94
N ASP A 265 13.20 -2.57 0.92
CA ASP A 265 13.78 -3.68 0.14
C ASP A 265 13.58 -3.49 -1.36
N SER A 266 12.52 -2.80 -1.76
CA SER A 266 12.18 -2.55 -3.17
C SER A 266 13.32 -1.88 -3.97
N TYR A 267 14.15 -1.06 -3.31
CA TYR A 267 15.33 -0.42 -3.93
C TYR A 267 16.54 -1.35 -4.09
N ALA A 268 16.68 -2.38 -3.25
CA ALA A 268 17.83 -3.29 -3.32
C ALA A 268 17.70 -4.29 -4.48
N TYR A 269 16.47 -4.51 -4.96
CA TYR A 269 16.14 -5.58 -5.91
C TYR A 269 15.49 -5.05 -7.19
N GLY A 270 15.83 -3.82 -7.61
CA GLY A 270 15.36 -3.23 -8.86
C GLY A 270 15.51 -4.20 -10.04
N VAL A 271 14.45 -4.36 -10.84
CA VAL A 271 14.45 -5.26 -11.99
C VAL A 271 15.15 -4.59 -13.18
N GLY A 272 16.00 -5.32 -13.91
CA GLY A 272 16.78 -4.79 -15.03
C GLY A 272 18.22 -4.39 -14.68
N GLU A 273 18.60 -4.50 -13.40
CA GLU A 273 19.97 -4.31 -12.92
C GLU A 273 20.71 -5.65 -12.84
N SER A 274 21.99 -5.67 -13.20
CA SER A 274 22.85 -6.83 -13.06
C SER A 274 23.12 -7.17 -11.58
N GLU A 275 23.44 -8.43 -11.30
CA GLU A 275 23.76 -8.88 -9.93
C GLU A 275 24.95 -8.09 -9.32
N GLU A 276 25.92 -7.71 -10.16
CA GLU A 276 27.09 -6.92 -9.76
C GLU A 276 26.71 -5.48 -9.34
N GLU A 277 25.73 -4.88 -10.03
CA GLU A 277 25.17 -3.56 -9.67
C GLU A 277 24.34 -3.66 -8.37
N ARG A 278 23.60 -4.76 -8.18
CA ARG A 278 22.83 -5.02 -6.95
C ARG A 278 23.73 -5.24 -5.74
N GLU A 279 24.77 -6.06 -5.86
CA GLU A 279 25.75 -6.29 -4.81
C GLU A 279 26.47 -4.99 -4.43
N SER A 280 26.85 -4.17 -5.41
CA SER A 280 27.48 -2.87 -5.19
C SER A 280 26.57 -1.92 -4.38
N ARG A 281 25.29 -1.79 -4.76
CA ARG A 281 24.32 -0.99 -3.99
C ARG A 281 24.06 -1.52 -2.59
N ARG A 282 23.98 -2.85 -2.42
CA ARG A 282 23.83 -3.46 -1.10
C ARG A 282 25.02 -3.12 -0.21
N HIS A 283 26.23 -3.15 -0.77
CA HIS A 283 27.45 -2.76 -0.06
C HIS A 283 27.44 -1.27 0.33
N GLU A 284 27.07 -0.38 -0.59
CA GLU A 284 26.93 1.05 -0.30
C GLU A 284 25.91 1.34 0.81
N ARG A 285 24.78 0.63 0.84
CA ARG A 285 23.78 0.75 1.92
C ARG A 285 24.34 0.34 3.28
N VAL A 286 25.11 -0.75 3.33
CA VAL A 286 25.77 -1.19 4.57
C VAL A 286 26.75 -0.13 5.07
N LEU A 287 27.55 0.45 4.16
CA LEU A 287 28.47 1.53 4.51
C LEU A 287 27.72 2.77 5.03
N ALA A 288 26.65 3.20 4.37
CA ALA A 288 25.84 4.33 4.81
C ALA A 288 25.20 4.08 6.19
N ALA A 289 24.73 2.87 6.46
CA ALA A 289 24.19 2.49 7.76
C ALA A 289 25.27 2.48 8.85
N LEU A 290 26.48 1.99 8.54
CA LEU A 290 27.63 2.04 9.46
C LEU A 290 28.08 3.48 9.74
N ASP A 291 28.09 4.35 8.73
CA ASP A 291 28.43 5.77 8.90
C ASP A 291 27.37 6.50 9.75
N ALA A 292 26.09 6.21 9.55
CA ALA A 292 25.01 6.74 10.38
C ALA A 292 25.13 6.28 11.85
N LEU A 293 25.45 4.99 12.07
CA LEU A 293 25.71 4.44 13.40
C LEU A 293 27.00 5.00 14.05
N ALA A 294 27.99 5.37 13.26
CA ALA A 294 29.22 5.99 13.76
C ALA A 294 29.02 7.47 14.10
N ALA A 295 28.03 8.13 13.48
CA ALA A 295 27.66 9.52 13.75
C ALA A 295 26.73 9.68 14.97
N ASP A 296 25.99 8.63 15.33
CA ASP A 296 25.14 8.56 16.53
C ASP A 296 25.97 7.90 17.64
N GLU A 297 26.59 8.69 18.53
CA GLU A 297 27.59 8.24 19.52
C GLU A 297 27.03 7.33 20.65
N ASP A 298 26.33 6.23 20.34
CA ASP A 298 25.99 5.15 21.29
C ASP A 298 26.62 3.80 20.87
N PRO A 299 27.77 3.42 21.48
CA PRO A 299 28.49 2.19 21.17
C PRO A 299 27.70 0.88 21.37
N LEU A 300 26.59 0.90 22.12
CA LEU A 300 25.80 -0.31 22.42
C LEU A 300 24.81 -0.66 21.30
N ALA A 301 24.39 0.30 20.48
CA ALA A 301 23.47 0.06 19.35
C ALA A 301 24.15 -0.72 18.20
N ILE A 302 25.48 -0.62 18.09
CA ILE A 302 26.28 -1.28 17.04
C ILE A 302 26.34 -2.80 17.22
N VAL A 303 26.25 -3.30 18.46
CA VAL A 303 26.50 -4.71 18.79
C VAL A 303 25.24 -5.60 18.64
N ASP A 304 24.05 -5.00 18.63
CA ASP A 304 22.76 -5.69 18.54
C ASP A 304 22.04 -5.49 17.19
N ASN A 305 22.68 -4.85 16.20
CA ASN A 305 22.08 -4.66 14.89
C ASN A 305 21.98 -5.99 14.10
N PRO A 306 20.76 -6.42 13.70
CA PRO A 306 20.55 -7.66 12.96
C PRO A 306 21.18 -7.67 11.56
N LEU A 307 21.48 -6.51 10.96
CA LEU A 307 22.19 -6.39 9.68
C LEU A 307 23.71 -6.61 9.81
N ILE A 308 24.26 -6.53 11.04
CA ILE A 308 25.66 -6.80 11.35
C ILE A 308 25.84 -8.27 11.79
N ARG A 309 24.78 -8.89 12.34
CA ARG A 309 24.79 -10.32 12.70
C ARG A 309 24.39 -11.23 11.52
N ARG A 310 25.39 -11.46 10.66
CA ARG A 310 25.49 -12.47 9.58
C ARG A 310 24.67 -12.25 8.31
#